data_AF-A0A367K785-F1
#
_entry.id   AF-A0A367K785-F1
#
_cell.length_a   1.000
_cell.length_b   1.000
_cell.length_c   1.000
_cell.angle_alpha   90.00
_cell.angle_beta   90.00
_cell.angle_gamma   90.00
#
_symmetry.space_group_name_H-M   'P 1'
#
loop_
_entity.id
_entity.type
_entity.pdbx_description
1 polymer ?
#
loop_
_entity_poly.entity_id
_entity_poly.type
_entity_poly.pdbx_seq_one_letter_code
_entity_poly.pdbx_strand_id
1 'polypeptide(L)'
;MSDDFENIVQWDVHTDAITPQLEVKDPLSQFSEETLLSPSLPHNDTNNINVTLTESPTSSHFPKSPLTSHSKAQLPNNNQNGHTFMHNQSDNMPELSTMTIVIDDPKKHQDPTAGTYVTYLITTTTTLETFRNNGQPCSVRRRFQDFVWLHNTLTMEYPACIVPPLPDKHRLEYIKGDRFSLEFITKRKLSLQWFMNRISRHPILQCSQSTRIFLESNDFRNDKRAQSTYVPPTTSLINSIGDTLVNAFVKLKKPDEKFEEMKDIVNRLEDNLNIIERLYLRINKRQRDLQRDYTSFANSIQGLSALETSIRNSLHQFAETCKAYSKVMKEMSEKEELLFLNEIHELIAYCHAAKDVLKARDQKQLDFEELSRYLDQAVLEKERTLHPRFSDRGNITEYVADKINEVRGISMQQAKREKLARLERKIDELQNEVLRTSDESAEFSSQVVEEFSLFQKTKLLELKQGLLAYADCHIDFFQKGMDIWEKILPVLESIDSEKGDGEVTM
;
A
#
# COMPACT_ATOMS: atom_id res chain seq x y z
N MET A 1 36.99 42.42 22.92
CA MET A 1 36.05 42.55 21.78
C MET A 1 34.87 41.65 22.13
N SER A 2 34.10 42.08 23.12
CA SER A 2 32.85 42.88 23.01
C SER A 2 31.68 41.92 22.71
N ASP A 3 30.84 41.47 23.63
CA ASP A 3 30.16 42.16 24.74
C ASP A 3 29.79 43.59 24.36
N ASP A 4 28.58 43.77 23.81
CA ASP A 4 27.73 44.92 24.11
C ASP A 4 26.38 44.86 23.35
N PHE A 5 25.35 45.31 24.07
CA PHE A 5 23.98 45.66 23.68
C PHE A 5 22.86 44.61 23.75
N GLU A 6 22.60 44.17 24.99
CA GLU A 6 21.25 44.25 25.56
C GLU A 6 20.70 45.71 25.48
N ASN A 7 19.36 45.82 25.46
CA ASN A 7 18.52 47.03 25.37
C ASN A 7 18.21 47.54 23.95
N ILE A 8 16.99 47.27 23.50
CA ILE A 8 15.98 48.25 23.05
C ILE A 8 14.66 47.48 22.85
N VAL A 9 13.81 47.44 23.87
CA VAL A 9 12.35 47.54 23.72
C VAL A 9 11.85 48.27 24.97
N GLN A 10 11.70 49.58 24.85
CA GLN A 10 11.02 50.41 25.84
C GLN A 10 9.51 50.29 25.56
N TRP A 11 8.74 49.82 26.54
CA TRP A 11 7.28 49.84 26.46
C TRP A 11 6.82 51.26 26.70
N ASP A 12 6.46 51.97 25.63
CA ASP A 12 5.82 53.27 25.75
C ASP A 12 4.32 53.08 25.93
N VAL A 13 3.84 53.27 27.16
CA VAL A 13 2.43 53.27 27.51
C VAL A 13 1.96 54.71 27.39
N HIS A 14 1.59 55.12 26.17
CA HIS A 14 0.64 56.18 25.80
C HIS A 14 0.98 56.75 24.42
N THR A 15 0.30 56.27 23.38
CA THR A 15 -0.01 57.09 22.20
C THR A 15 -1.11 56.43 21.38
N ASP A 16 -2.22 57.12 21.26
CA ASP A 16 -3.30 56.81 20.34
C ASP A 16 -2.81 56.88 18.88
N ALA A 17 -3.39 56.01 18.05
CA ALA A 17 -3.43 56.03 16.59
C ALA A 17 -2.15 55.64 15.80
N ILE A 18 -2.21 54.46 15.15
CA ILE A 18 -2.15 54.22 13.69
C ILE A 18 -1.76 52.74 13.48
N THR A 19 -2.74 51.90 13.12
CA THR A 19 -2.52 50.50 12.74
C THR A 19 -2.21 50.43 11.24
N PRO A 20 -1.10 49.80 10.80
CA PRO A 20 -0.90 49.51 9.38
C PRO A 20 -1.78 48.31 8.98
N GLN A 21 -2.77 48.57 8.12
CA GLN A 21 -3.61 47.54 7.48
C GLN A 21 -2.76 46.72 6.49
N LEU A 22 -2.35 45.52 6.90
CA LEU A 22 -1.90 44.48 5.98
C LEU A 22 -3.12 43.65 5.57
N GLU A 23 -3.70 43.96 4.41
CA GLU A 23 -4.71 43.12 3.76
C GLU A 23 -4.07 41.79 3.34
N VAL A 24 -4.18 40.77 4.20
CA VAL A 24 -3.92 39.38 3.80
C VAL A 24 -5.18 38.87 3.12
N LYS A 25 -5.15 38.79 1.78
CA LYS A 25 -6.22 38.13 1.02
C LYS A 25 -6.27 36.64 1.38
N ASP A 26 -7.45 36.18 1.80
CA ASP A 26 -7.76 34.77 2.04
C ASP A 26 -7.61 33.97 0.74
N PRO A 27 -6.71 32.97 0.65
CA PRO A 27 -6.49 32.17 -0.55
C PRO A 27 -7.70 31.29 -0.94
N LEU A 28 -8.75 31.20 -0.11
CA LEU A 28 -9.97 30.44 -0.41
C LEU A 28 -11.14 31.31 -0.91
N SER A 29 -10.97 32.64 -0.92
CA SER A 29 -11.99 33.58 -1.42
C SER A 29 -12.22 33.53 -2.95
N GLN A 30 -11.41 32.75 -3.69
CA GLN A 30 -11.53 32.57 -5.14
C GLN A 30 -12.52 31.48 -5.57
N PHE A 31 -13.08 30.72 -4.62
CA PHE A 31 -14.05 29.66 -4.91
C PHE A 31 -15.38 29.96 -4.24
N SER A 32 -16.17 30.84 -4.84
CA SER A 32 -17.57 31.04 -4.51
C SER A 32 -18.47 30.05 -5.26
N GLU A 33 -19.56 29.67 -4.58
CA GLU A 33 -20.49 28.54 -4.79
C GLU A 33 -21.32 28.51 -6.10
N GLU A 34 -20.92 29.20 -7.17
CA GLU A 34 -21.78 29.35 -8.37
C GLU A 34 -21.32 28.58 -9.62
N THR A 35 -20.41 27.61 -9.48
CA THR A 35 -19.99 26.77 -10.62
C THR A 35 -20.30 25.29 -10.40
N LEU A 36 -21.56 24.98 -10.09
CA LEU A 36 -22.13 23.65 -10.28
C LEU A 36 -23.23 23.76 -11.31
N LEU A 37 -22.89 23.65 -12.60
CA LEU A 37 -23.76 23.15 -13.68
C LEU A 37 -22.98 23.02 -15.02
N SER A 38 -22.64 21.76 -15.35
CA SER A 38 -22.38 21.18 -16.69
C SER A 38 -21.14 21.56 -17.52
N PRO A 39 -20.60 20.60 -18.33
CA PRO A 39 -19.24 20.67 -18.87
C PRO A 39 -19.18 20.94 -20.39
N SER A 40 -18.22 21.74 -20.83
CA SER A 40 -17.79 21.82 -22.23
C SER A 40 -16.27 21.89 -22.33
N LEU A 41 -15.68 20.94 -23.07
CA LEU A 41 -14.25 20.78 -23.34
C LEU A 41 -13.71 21.90 -24.26
N PRO A 42 -12.38 22.19 -24.22
CA PRO A 42 -11.79 23.37 -24.82
C PRO A 42 -11.40 23.17 -26.30
N HIS A 43 -11.61 24.21 -27.10
CA HIS A 43 -11.02 24.35 -28.43
C HIS A 43 -9.63 25.00 -28.35
N ASN A 44 -8.75 24.49 -29.20
CA ASN A 44 -7.33 24.78 -29.35
C ASN A 44 -7.18 25.83 -30.47
N ASP A 45 -6.70 27.03 -30.15
CA ASP A 45 -6.37 28.06 -31.16
C ASP A 45 -4.89 28.43 -31.08
N THR A 46 -4.15 28.01 -32.11
CA THR A 46 -2.83 28.53 -32.46
C THR A 46 -2.92 29.37 -33.73
N ASN A 47 -2.53 30.64 -33.61
CA ASN A 47 -1.87 31.52 -34.60
C ASN A 47 -2.23 31.39 -36.09
N ASN A 48 -2.82 32.44 -36.68
CA ASN A 48 -2.06 33.49 -37.38
C ASN A 48 -2.99 34.46 -38.13
N ILE A 49 -2.72 35.76 -37.99
CA ILE A 49 -3.25 36.83 -38.85
C ILE A 49 -2.25 37.04 -39.99
N ASN A 50 -2.70 36.92 -41.24
CA ASN A 50 -2.44 37.89 -42.29
C ASN A 50 -3.25 37.58 -43.57
N VAL A 51 -4.28 38.41 -43.75
CA VAL A 51 -4.74 39.10 -44.97
C VAL A 51 -4.18 38.59 -46.32
N THR A 52 -5.05 38.20 -47.26
CA THR A 52 -5.37 38.95 -48.50
C THR A 52 -6.52 38.28 -49.26
N LEU A 53 -7.47 39.10 -49.70
CA LEU A 53 -8.64 38.79 -50.53
C LEU A 53 -8.27 38.29 -51.92
N THR A 54 -9.08 37.40 -52.51
CA THR A 54 -9.71 37.59 -53.85
C THR A 54 -10.58 36.39 -54.26
N GLU A 55 -11.86 36.71 -54.53
CA GLU A 55 -12.73 36.24 -55.62
C GLU A 55 -13.22 34.78 -55.72
N SER A 56 -14.54 34.64 -55.51
CA SER A 56 -15.48 33.61 -55.99
C SER A 56 -15.63 33.62 -57.54
N PRO A 57 -16.52 32.85 -58.21
CA PRO A 57 -17.43 31.75 -57.80
C PRO A 57 -17.25 30.50 -58.74
N THR A 58 -17.95 29.35 -58.66
CA THR A 58 -19.33 29.12 -59.16
C THR A 58 -19.73 27.64 -58.98
N SER A 59 -21.00 27.42 -58.59
CA SER A 59 -21.96 26.30 -58.74
C SER A 59 -21.54 25.05 -59.57
N SER A 60 -21.99 23.80 -59.36
CA SER A 60 -23.28 23.24 -58.91
C SER A 60 -23.22 21.70 -59.02
N HIS A 61 -24.24 21.04 -58.45
CA HIS A 61 -24.77 19.69 -58.77
C HIS A 61 -24.34 18.48 -57.92
N PHE A 62 -25.19 18.17 -56.94
CA PHE A 62 -25.62 16.80 -56.59
C PHE A 62 -26.72 16.33 -57.58
N PRO A 63 -26.89 15.01 -57.81
CA PRO A 63 -27.84 14.23 -56.99
C PRO A 63 -27.48 12.75 -56.69
N LYS A 64 -27.87 12.32 -55.48
CA LYS A 64 -28.57 11.07 -55.06
C LYS A 64 -28.09 9.68 -55.59
N SER A 65 -27.55 8.88 -54.64
CA SER A 65 -27.89 7.49 -54.17
C SER A 65 -28.62 6.47 -55.08
N PRO A 66 -28.73 5.14 -54.76
CA PRO A 66 -27.95 4.22 -53.88
C PRO A 66 -27.74 2.80 -54.51
N LEU A 67 -27.16 1.86 -53.71
CA LEU A 67 -27.44 0.40 -53.60
C LEU A 67 -26.31 -0.63 -53.87
N THR A 68 -26.31 -1.63 -52.95
CA THR A 68 -26.02 -3.09 -53.09
C THR A 68 -24.61 -3.67 -53.01
N SER A 69 -24.34 -4.31 -51.86
CA SER A 69 -23.92 -5.71 -51.62
C SER A 69 -23.02 -6.46 -52.63
N HIS A 70 -21.89 -7.00 -52.15
CA HIS A 70 -21.61 -8.45 -52.05
C HIS A 70 -20.19 -8.78 -51.52
N SER A 71 -20.09 -9.95 -50.88
CA SER A 71 -18.91 -10.55 -50.23
C SER A 71 -17.94 -11.25 -51.20
N LYS A 72 -16.62 -11.25 -50.89
CA LYS A 72 -15.74 -12.43 -50.65
C LYS A 72 -14.22 -12.12 -50.69
N ALA A 73 -13.53 -12.55 -49.62
CA ALA A 73 -12.24 -13.28 -49.52
C ALA A 73 -10.86 -12.71 -50.01
N GLN A 74 -9.95 -12.63 -49.03
CA GLN A 74 -8.51 -13.01 -48.94
C GLN A 74 -7.35 -12.14 -49.54
N LEU A 75 -6.63 -11.47 -48.60
CA LEU A 75 -5.16 -11.35 -48.31
C LEU A 75 -4.11 -11.08 -49.44
N PRO A 76 -2.88 -10.59 -49.15
CA PRO A 76 -2.33 -9.78 -48.04
C PRO A 76 -1.47 -8.57 -48.51
N ASN A 77 -1.23 -7.54 -47.68
CA ASN A 77 0.12 -6.97 -47.52
C ASN A 77 0.25 -5.94 -46.38
N ASN A 78 1.46 -5.94 -45.83
CA ASN A 78 1.96 -5.19 -44.68
C ASN A 78 2.18 -3.70 -44.99
N ASN A 79 1.76 -2.78 -44.12
CA ASN A 79 2.61 -1.69 -43.62
C ASN A 79 1.92 -0.83 -42.54
N GLN A 80 2.78 -0.32 -41.66
CA GLN A 80 2.55 0.19 -40.32
C GLN A 80 1.94 1.60 -40.23
N ASN A 81 1.46 1.88 -39.00
CA ASN A 81 1.28 3.17 -38.33
C ASN A 81 -0.06 3.90 -38.50
N GLY A 82 -0.78 4.04 -37.37
CA GLY A 82 -1.92 4.95 -37.25
C GLY A 82 -2.71 4.72 -35.96
N HIS A 83 -2.39 5.51 -34.93
CA HIS A 83 -3.10 5.61 -33.66
C HIS A 83 -4.63 5.54 -33.79
N THR A 84 -5.27 4.60 -33.09
CA THR A 84 -6.72 4.63 -32.85
C THR A 84 -6.95 4.99 -31.38
N PHE A 85 -7.21 6.27 -31.17
CA PHE A 85 -8.02 6.73 -30.05
C PHE A 85 -9.45 6.19 -30.21
N MET A 86 -10.09 5.90 -29.08
CA MET A 86 -11.55 5.86 -28.78
C MET A 86 -11.92 4.58 -28.03
N HIS A 87 -12.11 4.66 -26.71
CA HIS A 87 -13.47 4.70 -26.14
C HIS A 87 -13.38 4.96 -24.62
N ASN A 88 -13.85 6.14 -24.19
CA ASN A 88 -14.14 6.40 -22.79
C ASN A 88 -15.31 5.48 -22.38
N GLN A 89 -15.01 4.40 -21.68
CA GLN A 89 -16.00 3.78 -20.81
C GLN A 89 -16.04 4.60 -19.53
N SER A 90 -17.21 5.16 -19.26
CA SER A 90 -17.62 5.60 -17.94
C SER A 90 -17.45 4.44 -16.96
N ASP A 91 -16.43 4.50 -16.12
CA ASP A 91 -16.26 3.58 -15.00
C ASP A 91 -17.42 3.78 -14.02
N ASN A 92 -18.44 2.94 -14.19
CA ASN A 92 -19.39 2.63 -13.14
C ASN A 92 -18.62 2.16 -11.90
N MET A 93 -19.04 2.66 -10.75
CA MET A 93 -18.70 2.13 -9.41
C MET A 93 -18.63 0.59 -9.43
N PRO A 94 -17.60 -0.03 -8.82
CA PRO A 94 -17.37 -1.45 -8.98
C PRO A 94 -18.54 -2.26 -8.40
N GLU A 95 -18.85 -3.34 -9.11
CA GLU A 95 -19.78 -4.41 -8.78
C GLU A 95 -19.78 -4.77 -7.28
N LEU A 96 -20.96 -5.13 -6.75
CA LEU A 96 -21.14 -5.56 -5.36
C LEU A 96 -19.98 -6.49 -4.93
N SER A 97 -19.27 -6.10 -3.88
CA SER A 97 -18.26 -6.95 -3.25
C SER A 97 -18.86 -8.31 -2.92
N THR A 98 -18.43 -9.35 -3.62
CA THR A 98 -18.96 -10.72 -3.51
C THR A 98 -18.86 -11.29 -2.08
N MET A 99 -17.91 -10.78 -1.29
CA MET A 99 -17.69 -11.12 0.12
C MET A 99 -17.49 -9.86 0.98
N THR A 100 -18.18 -9.81 2.12
CA THR A 100 -17.99 -8.82 3.19
C THR A 100 -17.61 -9.52 4.48
N ILE A 101 -16.59 -9.03 5.19
CA ILE A 101 -16.11 -9.59 6.46
C ILE A 101 -16.08 -8.49 7.51
N VAL A 102 -16.60 -8.76 8.69
CA VAL A 102 -16.57 -7.86 9.85
C VAL A 102 -15.91 -8.55 11.04
N ILE A 103 -14.96 -7.87 11.68
CA ILE A 103 -14.25 -8.32 12.86
C ILE A 103 -14.67 -7.48 14.06
N ASP A 104 -15.29 -8.12 15.06
CA ASP A 104 -15.76 -7.42 16.25
C ASP A 104 -15.67 -8.26 17.54
N ASP A 105 -16.24 -7.72 18.62
CA ASP A 105 -16.43 -8.40 19.93
C ASP A 105 -15.15 -9.10 20.42
N PRO A 106 -14.06 -8.35 20.67
CA PRO A 106 -12.85 -8.94 21.20
C PRO A 106 -13.09 -9.49 22.62
N LYS A 107 -12.83 -10.79 22.82
CA LYS A 107 -12.99 -11.47 24.11
C LYS A 107 -11.67 -12.02 24.61
N LYS A 108 -11.34 -11.70 25.86
CA LYS A 108 -10.19 -12.25 26.58
C LYS A 108 -10.56 -13.62 27.14
N HIS A 109 -9.75 -14.62 26.83
CA HIS A 109 -9.87 -15.98 27.34
C HIS A 109 -8.64 -16.32 28.17
N GLN A 110 -8.84 -17.15 29.18
CA GLN A 110 -7.77 -17.73 29.99
C GLN A 110 -7.83 -19.24 29.84
N ASP A 111 -6.79 -19.81 29.26
CA ASP A 111 -6.66 -21.24 29.04
C ASP A 111 -5.56 -21.79 29.97
N PRO A 112 -5.82 -22.86 30.73
CA PRO A 112 -4.85 -23.46 31.64
C PRO A 112 -3.54 -23.90 30.98
N THR A 113 -3.57 -24.27 29.69
CA THR A 113 -2.43 -24.81 28.95
C THR A 113 -1.87 -23.79 27.96
N ALA A 114 -2.73 -23.01 27.29
CA ALA A 114 -2.31 -22.05 26.26
C ALA A 114 -2.09 -20.61 26.79
N GLY A 115 -2.31 -20.39 28.09
CA GLY A 115 -2.24 -19.08 28.71
C GLY A 115 -3.36 -18.13 28.27
N THR A 116 -3.20 -16.85 28.59
CA THR A 116 -4.21 -15.83 28.26
C THR A 116 -4.08 -15.36 26.80
N TYR A 117 -5.21 -15.31 26.08
CA TYR A 117 -5.29 -14.83 24.70
C TYR A 117 -6.61 -14.09 24.42
N VAL A 118 -6.68 -13.40 23.28
CA VAL A 118 -7.87 -12.69 22.82
C VAL A 118 -8.39 -13.35 21.55
N THR A 119 -9.71 -13.56 21.47
CA THR A 119 -10.40 -13.98 20.24
C THR A 119 -11.27 -12.85 19.71
N TYR A 120 -11.46 -12.85 18.40
CA TYR A 120 -12.32 -11.92 17.68
C TYR A 120 -13.47 -12.69 17.04
N LEU A 121 -14.66 -12.09 17.04
CA LEU A 121 -15.80 -12.58 16.27
C LEU A 121 -15.61 -12.13 14.82
N ILE A 122 -15.53 -13.09 13.91
CA ILE A 122 -15.46 -12.84 12.47
C ILE A 122 -16.81 -13.21 11.90
N THR A 123 -17.50 -12.23 11.31
CA THR A 123 -18.77 -12.44 10.61
C THR A 123 -18.57 -12.23 9.13
N THR A 124 -18.85 -13.26 8.34
CA THR A 124 -18.68 -13.27 6.88
C THR A 124 -20.04 -13.40 6.21
N THR A 125 -20.31 -12.52 5.26
CA THR A 125 -21.46 -12.59 4.36
C THR A 125 -20.92 -12.64 2.93
N THR A 126 -21.23 -13.71 2.19
CA THR A 126 -20.69 -13.92 0.85
C THR A 126 -21.70 -14.62 -0.06
N THR A 127 -21.64 -14.30 -1.35
CA THR A 127 -22.45 -14.92 -2.42
C THR A 127 -21.63 -15.90 -3.26
N LEU A 128 -20.37 -16.14 -2.89
CA LEU A 128 -19.49 -17.07 -3.61
C LEU A 128 -19.93 -18.53 -3.43
N GLU A 129 -20.01 -19.27 -4.53
CA GLU A 129 -20.40 -20.69 -4.56
C GLU A 129 -19.43 -21.60 -3.80
N THR A 130 -18.20 -21.15 -3.58
CA THR A 130 -17.20 -21.89 -2.80
C THR A 130 -17.58 -21.99 -1.31
N PHE A 131 -18.46 -21.11 -0.81
CA PHE A 131 -18.91 -21.07 0.59
C PHE A 131 -20.24 -21.78 0.76
N ARG A 132 -20.43 -22.40 1.93
CA ARG A 132 -21.64 -23.19 2.24
C ARG A 132 -22.86 -22.29 2.44
N ASN A 133 -22.64 -21.12 3.03
CA ASN A 133 -23.70 -20.21 3.41
C ASN A 133 -23.93 -19.19 2.28
N ASN A 134 -24.82 -19.52 1.36
CA ASN A 134 -25.16 -18.72 0.17
C ASN A 134 -25.87 -17.40 0.54
N GLY A 135 -25.09 -16.37 0.86
CA GLY A 135 -25.56 -15.03 1.24
C GLY A 135 -25.97 -14.87 2.70
N GLN A 136 -25.92 -15.92 3.52
CA GLN A 136 -26.26 -15.84 4.95
C GLN A 136 -25.02 -15.55 5.81
N PRO A 137 -25.11 -14.67 6.83
CA PRO A 137 -24.00 -14.41 7.73
C PRO A 137 -23.52 -15.67 8.44
N CYS A 138 -22.22 -15.98 8.32
CA CYS A 138 -21.54 -17.02 9.07
C CYS A 138 -20.62 -16.36 10.10
N SER A 139 -20.68 -16.79 11.37
CA SER A 139 -19.82 -16.23 12.41
C SER A 139 -18.95 -17.29 13.05
N VAL A 140 -17.65 -17.02 13.12
CA VAL A 140 -16.65 -17.87 13.79
C VAL A 140 -15.79 -17.03 14.73
N ARG A 141 -15.16 -17.67 15.73
CA ARG A 141 -14.17 -17.02 16.59
C ARG A 141 -12.76 -17.47 16.24
N ARG A 142 -11.84 -16.52 16.14
CA ARG A 142 -10.42 -16.76 15.85
C ARG A 142 -9.52 -15.93 16.76
N ARG A 143 -8.39 -16.49 17.17
CA ARG A 143 -7.32 -15.75 17.88
C ARG A 143 -6.29 -15.25 16.88
N PHE A 144 -5.47 -14.27 17.28
CA PHE A 144 -4.42 -13.71 16.42
C PHE A 144 -3.52 -14.77 15.76
N GLN A 145 -3.16 -15.83 16.47
CA GLN A 145 -2.33 -16.92 15.93
C GLN A 145 -3.01 -17.72 14.80
N ASP A 146 -4.34 -17.71 14.75
CA ASP A 146 -5.07 -18.33 13.64
C ASP A 146 -4.97 -17.47 12.37
N PHE A 147 -4.92 -16.14 12.51
CA PHE A 147 -4.63 -15.23 11.39
C PHE A 147 -3.20 -15.41 10.88
N VAL A 148 -2.23 -15.61 11.79
CA VAL A 148 -0.84 -15.94 11.42
C VAL A 148 -0.78 -17.22 10.60
N TRP A 149 -1.54 -18.25 10.99
CA TRP A 149 -1.66 -19.46 10.18
C TRP A 149 -2.22 -19.15 8.78
N LEU A 150 -3.33 -18.41 8.70
CA LEU A 150 -3.94 -18.09 7.41
C LEU A 150 -2.96 -17.35 6.49
N HIS A 151 -2.32 -16.29 7.01
CA HIS A 151 -1.32 -15.53 6.28
C HIS A 151 -0.22 -16.44 5.73
N ASN A 152 0.42 -17.23 6.60
CA ASN A 152 1.54 -18.09 6.20
C ASN A 152 1.11 -19.16 5.19
N THR A 153 -0.07 -19.75 5.38
CA THR A 153 -0.60 -20.73 4.44
C THR A 153 -0.88 -20.11 3.08
N LEU A 154 -1.49 -18.91 3.02
CA LEU A 154 -1.72 -18.20 1.75
C LEU A 154 -0.40 -17.82 1.06
N THR A 155 0.59 -17.35 1.81
CA THR A 155 1.93 -17.02 1.26
C THR A 155 2.61 -18.24 0.65
N MET A 156 2.42 -19.43 1.25
CA MET A 156 2.96 -20.67 0.72
C MET A 156 2.18 -21.21 -0.48
N GLU A 157 0.85 -21.16 -0.44
CA GLU A 157 -0.03 -21.67 -1.51
C GLU A 157 0.00 -20.77 -2.75
N TYR A 158 0.19 -19.46 -2.58
CA TYR A 158 0.12 -18.46 -3.65
C TYR A 158 1.36 -17.54 -3.65
N PRO A 159 2.54 -18.04 -4.01
CA PRO A 159 3.80 -17.30 -3.88
C PRO A 159 3.94 -16.07 -4.79
N ALA A 160 3.12 -15.95 -5.84
CA ALA A 160 3.11 -14.78 -6.71
C ALA A 160 2.08 -13.71 -6.28
N CYS A 161 1.19 -14.03 -5.33
CA CYS A 161 0.17 -13.10 -4.84
C CYS A 161 0.75 -12.15 -3.79
N ILE A 162 0.32 -10.89 -3.81
CA ILE A 162 0.70 -9.92 -2.77
C ILE A 162 -0.21 -10.13 -1.55
N VAL A 163 0.15 -11.10 -0.72
CA VAL A 163 -0.60 -11.43 0.50
C VAL A 163 -0.55 -10.24 1.48
N PRO A 164 -1.70 -9.74 1.96
CA PRO A 164 -1.74 -8.62 2.89
C PRO A 164 -0.95 -8.92 4.17
N PRO A 165 -0.07 -8.02 4.63
CA PRO A 165 0.70 -8.25 5.85
C PRO A 165 -0.22 -8.26 7.07
N LEU A 166 0.21 -8.98 8.12
CA LEU A 166 -0.40 -8.88 9.44
C LEU A 166 0.25 -7.74 10.24
N PRO A 167 -0.46 -7.17 11.23
CA PRO A 167 0.13 -6.18 12.13
C PRO A 167 1.33 -6.78 12.84
N ASP A 168 2.49 -6.14 12.68
CA ASP A 168 3.75 -6.62 13.24
C ASP A 168 3.68 -6.65 14.77
N LYS A 169 4.24 -7.72 15.35
CA LYS A 169 4.39 -7.90 16.78
C LYS A 169 5.26 -6.79 17.40
N HIS A 170 6.26 -6.30 16.66
CA HIS A 170 7.18 -5.25 17.11
C HIS A 170 6.66 -3.84 16.84
N ARG A 171 5.84 -3.61 15.81
CA ARG A 171 5.23 -2.27 15.58
C ARG A 171 4.11 -1.94 16.56
N LEU A 172 3.65 -2.92 17.33
CA LEU A 172 2.82 -2.65 18.51
C LEU A 172 3.63 -2.14 19.72
N GLU A 173 4.96 -2.00 19.64
CA GLU A 173 5.82 -1.44 20.71
C GLU A 173 5.55 0.04 20.99
N TYR A 174 4.89 0.79 20.10
CA TYR A 174 4.38 2.14 20.42
C TYR A 174 3.31 2.12 21.51
N ILE A 175 2.75 0.95 21.80
CA ILE A 175 1.91 0.73 22.97
C ILE A 175 2.86 0.35 24.10
N LYS A 176 3.30 1.36 24.86
CA LYS A 176 4.00 1.21 26.16
C LYS A 176 3.08 0.59 27.23
N GLY A 177 2.30 -0.43 26.89
CA GLY A 177 1.19 -0.93 27.68
C GLY A 177 1.02 -2.45 27.57
N ASP A 178 0.12 -2.97 28.40
CA ASP A 178 -0.22 -4.39 28.41
C ASP A 178 -0.76 -4.84 27.05
N ARG A 179 -0.36 -6.03 26.59
CA ARG A 179 -0.87 -6.70 25.37
C ARG A 179 -2.36 -7.05 25.45
N PHE A 180 -2.99 -6.79 26.59
CA PHE A 180 -4.42 -6.91 26.83
C PHE A 180 -5.09 -5.56 27.13
N SER A 181 -4.37 -4.46 26.97
CA SER A 181 -4.95 -3.12 27.08
C SER A 181 -6.02 -2.91 25.99
N LEU A 182 -7.03 -2.11 26.31
CA LEU A 182 -8.11 -1.79 25.37
C LEU A 182 -7.58 -1.15 24.09
N GLU A 183 -6.60 -0.25 24.22
CA GLU A 183 -5.96 0.42 23.09
C GLU A 183 -5.30 -0.60 22.15
N PHE A 184 -4.54 -1.54 22.70
CA PHE A 184 -3.88 -2.60 21.92
C PHE A 184 -4.86 -3.53 21.23
N ILE A 185 -5.90 -3.95 21.93
CA ILE A 185 -6.95 -4.81 21.37
C ILE A 185 -7.68 -4.07 20.24
N THR A 186 -7.95 -2.78 20.40
CA THR A 186 -8.65 -1.95 19.41
C THR A 186 -7.80 -1.74 18.16
N LYS A 187 -6.53 -1.31 18.31
CA LYS A 187 -5.57 -1.15 17.20
C LYS A 187 -5.40 -2.46 16.44
N ARG A 188 -5.21 -3.58 17.15
CA ARG A 188 -5.10 -4.91 16.52
C ARG A 188 -6.38 -5.32 15.79
N LYS A 189 -7.56 -5.11 16.38
CA LYS A 189 -8.85 -5.42 15.75
C LYS A 189 -8.97 -4.71 14.40
N LEU A 190 -8.60 -3.42 14.37
CA LEU A 190 -8.63 -2.61 13.16
C LEU A 190 -7.63 -3.13 12.10
N SER A 191 -6.39 -3.44 12.48
CA SER A 191 -5.43 -4.05 11.55
C SER A 191 -5.90 -5.40 10.99
N LEU A 192 -6.48 -6.25 11.83
CA LEU A 192 -7.06 -7.51 11.37
C LEU A 192 -8.25 -7.28 10.41
N GLN A 193 -9.04 -6.22 10.63
CA GLN A 193 -10.14 -5.85 9.74
C GLN A 193 -9.61 -5.46 8.36
N TRP A 194 -8.55 -4.65 8.28
CA TRP A 194 -7.92 -4.28 7.00
C TRP A 194 -7.33 -5.51 6.30
N PHE A 195 -6.63 -6.37 7.03
CA PHE A 195 -6.12 -7.65 6.51
C PHE A 195 -7.24 -8.48 5.85
N MET A 196 -8.34 -8.71 6.56
CA MET A 196 -9.46 -9.50 6.02
C MET A 196 -10.20 -8.79 4.88
N ASN A 197 -10.33 -7.46 4.93
CA ASN A 197 -10.92 -6.69 3.83
C ASN A 197 -10.09 -6.84 2.55
N ARG A 198 -8.76 -6.86 2.64
CA ARG A 198 -7.91 -7.06 1.47
C ARG A 198 -8.05 -8.48 0.92
N ILE A 199 -8.11 -9.50 1.80
CA ILE A 199 -8.38 -10.89 1.38
C ILE A 199 -9.74 -11.01 0.67
N SER A 200 -10.80 -10.40 1.22
CA SER A 200 -12.15 -10.49 0.64
C SER A 200 -12.31 -9.73 -0.67
N ARG A 201 -11.39 -8.82 -1.01
CA ARG A 201 -11.34 -8.10 -2.29
C ARG A 201 -10.42 -8.78 -3.31
N HIS A 202 -9.64 -9.76 -2.89
CA HIS A 202 -8.67 -10.42 -3.75
C HIS A 202 -9.31 -11.62 -4.47
N PRO A 203 -9.29 -11.66 -5.82
CA PRO A 203 -10.02 -12.66 -6.61
C PRO A 203 -9.58 -14.10 -6.30
N ILE A 204 -8.28 -14.35 -6.15
CA ILE A 204 -7.71 -15.67 -5.84
C ILE A 204 -7.85 -16.00 -4.34
N LEU A 205 -7.38 -15.13 -3.45
CA LEU A 205 -7.29 -15.44 -2.00
C LEU A 205 -8.67 -15.62 -1.34
N GLN A 206 -9.71 -14.90 -1.77
CA GLN A 206 -11.07 -15.04 -1.23
C GLN A 206 -11.67 -16.42 -1.50
N CYS A 207 -11.28 -17.05 -2.61
CA CYS A 207 -11.78 -18.35 -3.06
C CYS A 207 -10.95 -19.53 -2.57
N SER A 208 -9.82 -19.26 -1.89
CA SER A 208 -8.91 -20.32 -1.44
C SER A 208 -9.54 -21.22 -0.38
N GLN A 209 -9.15 -22.49 -0.40
CA GLN A 209 -9.59 -23.48 0.60
C GLN A 209 -9.18 -23.05 2.02
N SER A 210 -7.98 -22.47 2.17
CA SER A 210 -7.45 -21.97 3.44
C SER A 210 -8.30 -20.83 4.01
N THR A 211 -8.71 -19.87 3.18
CA THR A 211 -9.66 -18.82 3.58
C THR A 211 -11.01 -19.41 3.97
N ARG A 212 -11.54 -20.39 3.22
CA ARG A 212 -12.81 -21.02 3.57
C ARG A 212 -12.75 -21.75 4.93
N ILE A 213 -11.71 -22.55 5.16
CA ILE A 213 -11.50 -23.22 6.46
C ILE A 213 -11.43 -22.19 7.59
N PHE A 214 -10.69 -21.10 7.37
CA PHE A 214 -10.57 -20.05 8.36
C PHE A 214 -11.92 -19.39 8.69
N LEU A 215 -12.78 -19.17 7.71
CA LEU A 215 -14.05 -18.46 7.88
C LEU A 215 -15.25 -19.33 8.30
N GLU A 216 -15.26 -20.62 7.96
CA GLU A 216 -16.43 -21.50 8.21
C GLU A 216 -16.16 -22.64 9.22
N SER A 217 -14.90 -23.00 9.51
CA SER A 217 -14.63 -24.19 10.32
C SER A 217 -15.00 -24.01 11.79
N ASN A 218 -15.80 -24.95 12.31
CA ASN A 218 -16.09 -25.10 13.73
C ASN A 218 -14.98 -25.84 14.49
N ASP A 219 -14.27 -26.78 13.83
CA ASP A 219 -13.15 -27.55 14.40
C ASP A 219 -11.81 -27.14 13.77
N PHE A 220 -11.54 -25.83 13.86
CA PHE A 220 -10.42 -25.20 13.17
C PHE A 220 -9.06 -25.80 13.52
N ARG A 221 -8.90 -26.32 14.74
CA ARG A 221 -7.63 -26.90 15.22
C ARG A 221 -7.27 -28.20 14.49
N ASN A 222 -8.24 -29.01 14.11
CA ASN A 222 -8.01 -30.25 13.37
C ASN A 222 -7.92 -29.98 11.87
N ASP A 223 -8.81 -29.14 11.34
CA ASP A 223 -8.82 -28.78 9.92
C ASP A 223 -7.51 -28.11 9.47
N LYS A 224 -6.95 -27.21 10.29
CA LYS A 224 -5.66 -26.58 9.99
C LYS A 224 -4.50 -27.58 9.94
N ARG A 225 -4.57 -28.64 10.76
CA ARG A 225 -3.53 -29.69 10.79
C ARG A 225 -3.63 -30.55 9.53
N ALA A 226 -4.84 -30.92 9.14
CA ALA A 226 -5.08 -31.66 7.90
C ALA A 226 -4.59 -30.86 6.67
N GLN A 227 -4.88 -29.55 6.61
CA GLN A 227 -4.41 -28.68 5.54
C GLN A 227 -2.88 -28.55 5.51
N SER A 228 -2.24 -28.42 6.68
CA SER A 228 -0.78 -28.32 6.77
C SER A 228 -0.02 -29.56 6.27
N THR A 229 -0.69 -30.71 6.19
CA THR A 229 -0.13 -31.94 5.61
C THR A 229 -0.23 -31.98 4.08
N TYR A 230 -1.15 -31.21 3.49
CA TYR A 230 -1.37 -31.17 2.04
C TYR A 230 -0.46 -30.17 1.31
N VAL A 231 0.09 -29.17 2.01
CA VAL A 231 1.05 -28.24 1.41
C VAL A 231 2.27 -29.05 0.95
N PRO A 232 2.52 -29.16 -0.37
CA PRO A 232 3.62 -29.97 -0.87
C PRO A 232 4.93 -29.43 -0.31
N PRO A 233 5.92 -30.29 0.01
CA PRO A 233 7.21 -29.88 0.53
C PRO A 233 8.07 -29.25 -0.57
N THR A 234 7.60 -28.19 -1.21
CA THR A 234 8.36 -27.45 -2.23
C THR A 234 9.29 -26.41 -1.60
N THR A 235 9.16 -26.13 -0.30
CA THR A 235 10.02 -25.18 0.44
C THR A 235 11.11 -25.84 1.27
N SER A 236 11.15 -27.18 1.38
CA SER A 236 12.26 -27.89 2.06
C SER A 236 13.44 -28.18 1.13
N LEU A 237 13.34 -27.89 -0.17
CA LEU A 237 14.44 -28.07 -1.14
C LEU A 237 15.19 -26.76 -1.47
N ILE A 238 14.68 -25.59 -1.07
CA ILE A 238 15.40 -24.31 -1.24
C ILE A 238 16.46 -24.07 -0.14
N ASN A 239 16.31 -24.68 1.04
CA ASN A 239 17.31 -24.58 2.10
C ASN A 239 18.57 -25.43 1.82
N SER A 240 18.54 -26.30 0.80
CA SER A 240 19.71 -27.06 0.34
C SER A 240 20.44 -26.38 -0.83
N ILE A 241 19.91 -25.28 -1.37
CA ILE A 241 20.60 -24.37 -2.31
C ILE A 241 21.32 -23.24 -1.53
N GLY A 242 21.13 -23.18 -0.22
CA GLY A 242 21.80 -22.25 0.70
C GLY A 242 23.33 -22.31 0.69
N ASP A 243 23.94 -23.41 0.21
CA ASP A 243 25.40 -23.55 0.11
C ASP A 243 25.97 -23.25 -1.29
N THR A 244 25.12 -22.90 -2.27
CA THR A 244 25.56 -22.46 -3.61
C THR A 244 25.18 -21.00 -3.93
N LEU A 245 24.36 -20.37 -3.08
CA LEU A 245 23.93 -18.97 -3.17
C LEU A 245 24.98 -17.99 -2.62
N VAL A 246 26.22 -18.06 -3.10
CA VAL A 246 27.23 -16.99 -2.92
C VAL A 246 27.15 -15.96 -4.07
N ASN A 247 25.95 -15.74 -4.61
CA ASN A 247 25.70 -14.84 -5.74
C ASN A 247 24.57 -13.83 -5.48
N ALA A 248 24.33 -13.45 -4.23
CA ALA A 248 23.43 -12.34 -3.86
C ALA A 248 23.86 -10.95 -4.41
N PHE A 249 24.92 -10.89 -5.21
CA PHE A 249 25.39 -9.71 -5.93
C PHE A 249 25.32 -9.84 -7.48
N VAL A 250 24.74 -10.93 -8.00
CA VAL A 250 24.53 -11.07 -9.45
C VAL A 250 23.28 -10.29 -9.84
N LYS A 251 23.50 -9.05 -10.30
CA LYS A 251 22.46 -8.20 -10.89
C LYS A 251 21.91 -8.90 -12.15
N LEU A 252 20.58 -8.94 -12.29
CA LEU A 252 19.90 -9.44 -13.49
C LEU A 252 20.58 -8.85 -14.74
N LYS A 253 20.94 -9.71 -15.69
CA LYS A 253 21.69 -9.27 -16.88
C LYS A 253 20.82 -8.45 -17.83
N LYS A 254 19.50 -8.70 -17.80
CA LYS A 254 18.47 -7.95 -18.52
C LYS A 254 17.24 -7.76 -17.62
N PRO A 255 17.24 -6.76 -16.73
CA PRO A 255 16.02 -6.42 -16.01
C PRO A 255 14.95 -5.99 -17.02
N ASP A 256 13.75 -6.53 -16.87
CA ASP A 256 12.59 -6.09 -17.63
C ASP A 256 12.17 -4.71 -17.11
N GLU A 257 12.13 -3.73 -18.02
CA GLU A 257 11.83 -2.32 -17.73
C GLU A 257 10.51 -2.17 -16.95
N LYS A 258 9.52 -3.01 -17.27
CA LYS A 258 8.21 -2.98 -16.61
C LYS A 258 8.31 -3.24 -15.10
N PHE A 259 9.14 -4.18 -14.68
CA PHE A 259 9.25 -4.56 -13.27
C PHE A 259 10.15 -3.61 -12.49
N GLU A 260 11.10 -2.96 -13.17
CA GLU A 260 11.86 -1.87 -12.57
C GLU A 260 10.96 -0.65 -12.31
N GLU A 261 10.10 -0.29 -13.27
CA GLU A 261 9.09 0.74 -13.08
C GLU A 261 8.15 0.42 -11.90
N MET A 262 7.69 -0.84 -11.79
CA MET A 262 6.88 -1.29 -10.64
C MET A 262 7.60 -1.10 -9.31
N LYS A 263 8.89 -1.47 -9.21
CA LYS A 263 9.69 -1.26 -8.00
C LYS A 263 9.82 0.21 -7.68
N ASP A 264 10.11 1.05 -8.67
CA ASP A 264 10.25 2.50 -8.49
C ASP A 264 8.95 3.14 -8.00
N ILE A 265 7.81 2.71 -8.52
CA ILE A 265 6.49 3.15 -8.05
C ILE A 265 6.28 2.80 -6.57
N VAL A 266 6.59 1.56 -6.17
CA VAL A 266 6.41 1.10 -4.78
C VAL A 266 7.41 1.76 -3.84
N ASN A 267 8.66 1.96 -4.27
CA ASN A 267 9.68 2.69 -3.52
C ASN A 267 9.24 4.13 -3.27
N ARG A 268 8.82 4.84 -4.31
CA ARG A 268 8.37 6.24 -4.21
C ARG A 268 7.13 6.36 -3.31
N LEU A 269 6.20 5.41 -3.41
CA LEU A 269 5.03 5.37 -2.54
C LEU A 269 5.44 5.19 -1.07
N GLU A 270 6.30 4.23 -0.76
CA GLU A 270 6.79 4.00 0.59
C GLU A 270 7.51 5.24 1.14
N ASP A 271 8.39 5.87 0.35
CA ASP A 271 9.10 7.09 0.77
C ASP A 271 8.12 8.23 1.09
N ASN A 272 7.10 8.41 0.25
CA ASN A 272 6.05 9.40 0.48
C ASN A 272 5.23 9.10 1.75
N LEU A 273 4.86 7.83 1.98
CA LEU A 273 4.15 7.42 3.19
C LEU A 273 5.00 7.63 4.45
N ASN A 274 6.31 7.33 4.40
CA ASN A 274 7.25 7.62 5.49
C ASN A 274 7.43 9.12 5.74
N ILE A 275 7.33 9.96 4.70
CA ILE A 275 7.30 11.43 4.87
C ILE A 275 6.01 11.84 5.58
N ILE A 276 4.85 11.32 5.16
CA ILE A 276 3.55 11.60 5.78
C ILE A 276 3.56 11.20 7.25
N GLU A 277 4.04 9.99 7.59
CA GLU A 277 4.18 9.52 8.97
C GLU A 277 5.00 10.49 9.82
N ARG A 278 6.19 10.90 9.35
CA ARG A 278 7.05 11.83 10.08
C ARG A 278 6.41 13.21 10.27
N LEU A 279 5.70 13.71 9.25
CA LEU A 279 4.98 14.99 9.33
C LEU A 279 3.82 14.90 10.33
N TYR A 280 3.03 13.84 10.25
CA TYR A 280 1.94 13.55 11.18
C TYR A 280 2.45 13.55 12.63
N LEU A 281 3.51 12.79 12.93
CA LEU A 281 4.03 12.69 14.30
C LEU A 281 4.48 14.05 14.85
N ARG A 282 5.00 14.93 13.99
CA ARG A 282 5.37 16.31 14.36
C ARG A 282 4.14 17.18 14.61
N ILE A 283 3.12 17.09 13.76
CA ILE A 283 1.85 17.81 13.90
C ILE A 283 1.14 17.37 15.18
N ASN A 284 1.01 16.06 15.39
CA ASN A 284 0.37 15.49 16.56
C ASN A 284 1.08 15.88 17.86
N LYS A 285 2.43 15.94 17.86
CA LYS A 285 3.17 16.50 19.01
C LYS A 285 2.76 17.94 19.30
N ARG A 286 2.69 18.82 18.29
CA ARG A 286 2.27 20.21 18.45
C ARG A 286 0.82 20.34 18.91
N GLN A 287 -0.08 19.51 18.39
CA GLN A 287 -1.48 19.46 18.82
C GLN A 287 -1.59 19.07 20.30
N ARG A 288 -0.81 18.09 20.77
CA ARG A 288 -0.76 17.72 22.21
C ARG A 288 -0.20 18.84 23.08
N ASP A 289 0.84 19.54 22.62
CA ASP A 289 1.37 20.71 23.34
C ASP A 289 0.30 21.81 23.45
N LEU A 290 -0.39 22.14 22.35
CA LEU A 290 -1.50 23.10 22.33
C LEU A 290 -2.66 22.68 23.26
N GLN A 291 -3.01 21.39 23.25
CA GLN A 291 -4.02 20.80 24.13
C GLN A 291 -3.66 20.97 25.61
N ARG A 292 -2.38 20.76 25.98
CA ARG A 292 -1.87 21.04 27.33
C ARG A 292 -1.96 22.54 27.65
N ASP A 293 -1.61 23.41 26.71
CA ASP A 293 -1.61 24.85 26.90
C ASP A 293 -3.03 25.38 27.15
N TYR A 294 -4.03 24.93 26.38
CA TYR A 294 -5.45 25.25 26.64
C TYR A 294 -5.90 24.79 28.03
N THR A 295 -5.46 23.60 28.47
CA THR A 295 -5.80 23.08 29.80
C THR A 295 -5.17 23.93 30.91
N SER A 296 -3.90 24.29 30.75
CA SER A 296 -3.17 25.17 31.68
C SER A 296 -3.80 26.55 31.75
N PHE A 297 -4.10 27.15 30.60
CA PHE A 297 -4.78 28.43 30.48
C PHE A 297 -6.13 28.41 31.20
N ALA A 298 -6.95 27.38 30.95
CA ALA A 298 -8.22 27.22 31.62
C ALA A 298 -8.09 27.13 33.14
N ASN A 299 -7.11 26.38 33.66
CA ASN A 299 -6.87 26.28 35.10
C ASN A 299 -6.46 27.63 35.71
N SER A 300 -5.65 28.43 35.01
CA SER A 300 -5.28 29.78 35.44
C SER A 300 -6.49 30.71 35.50
N ILE A 301 -7.36 30.70 34.47
CA ILE A 301 -8.60 31.50 34.48
C ILE A 301 -9.55 31.04 35.59
N GLN A 302 -9.65 29.73 35.83
CA GLN A 302 -10.44 29.21 36.94
C GLN A 302 -9.90 29.70 38.29
N GLY A 303 -8.57 29.75 38.46
CA GLY A 303 -7.94 30.34 39.64
C GLY A 303 -8.29 31.82 39.81
N LEU A 304 -8.25 32.60 38.73
CA LEU A 304 -8.66 34.01 38.73
C LEU A 304 -10.14 34.19 39.08
N SER A 305 -11.01 33.32 38.55
CA SER A 305 -12.45 33.35 38.87
C SER A 305 -12.75 33.20 40.35
N ALA A 306 -11.88 32.50 41.11
CA ALA A 306 -12.04 32.36 42.55
C ALA A 306 -11.71 33.65 43.33
N LEU A 307 -10.87 34.52 42.75
CA LEU A 307 -10.43 35.78 43.36
C LEU A 307 -11.40 36.92 43.04
N GLU A 308 -11.94 36.96 41.82
CA GLU A 308 -12.91 37.96 41.40
C GLU A 308 -14.32 37.64 41.93
N THR A 309 -15.10 38.66 42.28
CA THR A 309 -16.47 38.51 42.79
C THR A 309 -17.53 38.95 41.79
N SER A 310 -17.27 39.98 40.97
CA SER A 310 -18.21 40.51 39.97
C SER A 310 -18.37 39.59 38.77
N ILE A 311 -17.26 39.14 38.17
CA ILE A 311 -17.24 38.35 36.92
C ILE A 311 -16.94 36.86 37.13
N ARG A 312 -17.06 36.38 38.38
CA ARG A 312 -16.72 35.00 38.77
C ARG A 312 -17.35 33.96 37.86
N ASN A 313 -18.67 34.04 37.68
CA ASN A 313 -19.42 33.01 36.98
C ASN A 313 -19.05 32.96 35.49
N SER A 314 -18.82 34.11 34.85
CA SER A 314 -18.43 34.17 33.45
C SER A 314 -16.99 33.69 33.23
N LEU A 315 -16.06 34.06 34.11
CA LEU A 315 -14.69 33.53 34.07
C LEU A 315 -14.64 32.02 34.31
N HIS A 316 -15.45 31.52 35.25
CA HIS A 316 -15.54 30.08 35.52
C HIS A 316 -16.07 29.32 34.30
N GLN A 317 -17.15 29.80 33.68
CA GLN A 317 -17.72 29.18 32.49
C GLN A 317 -16.77 29.26 31.28
N PHE A 318 -16.03 30.35 31.12
CA PHE A 318 -15.00 30.47 30.09
C PHE A 318 -13.87 29.45 30.31
N ALA A 319 -13.39 29.29 31.56
CA ALA A 319 -12.41 28.27 31.89
C ALA A 319 -12.90 26.85 31.56
N GLU A 320 -14.14 26.50 31.93
CA GLU A 320 -14.72 25.20 31.59
C GLU A 320 -14.90 25.01 30.07
N THR A 321 -15.21 26.08 29.34
CA THR A 321 -15.26 26.08 27.86
C THR A 321 -13.89 25.76 27.26
N CYS A 322 -12.81 26.40 27.73
CA CYS A 322 -11.45 26.10 27.30
C CYS A 322 -11.03 24.64 27.61
N LYS A 323 -11.43 24.09 28.77
CA LYS A 323 -11.19 22.67 29.09
C LYS A 323 -11.97 21.73 28.17
N ALA A 324 -13.24 22.05 27.89
CA ALA A 324 -14.07 21.28 26.98
C ALA A 324 -13.46 21.25 25.57
N TYR A 325 -13.00 22.40 25.06
CA TYR A 325 -12.31 22.50 23.78
C TYR A 325 -11.02 21.68 23.74
N SER A 326 -10.19 21.77 24.78
CA SER A 326 -8.99 20.93 24.96
C SER A 326 -9.31 19.44 24.93
N LYS A 327 -10.39 19.01 25.59
CA LYS A 327 -10.84 17.61 25.59
C LYS A 327 -11.21 17.14 24.19
N VAL A 328 -11.96 17.94 23.42
CA VAL A 328 -12.36 17.61 22.06
C VAL A 328 -11.14 17.56 21.11
N MET A 329 -10.14 18.42 21.32
CA MET A 329 -8.86 18.37 20.60
C MET A 329 -8.08 17.08 20.88
N LYS A 330 -8.11 16.60 22.13
CA LYS A 330 -7.53 15.30 22.50
C LYS A 330 -8.27 14.15 21.81
N GLU A 331 -9.61 14.16 21.84
CA GLU A 331 -10.43 13.13 21.19
C GLU A 331 -10.18 13.07 19.67
N MET A 332 -10.04 14.23 19.00
CA MET A 332 -9.65 14.30 17.58
C MET A 332 -8.29 13.62 17.36
N SER A 333 -7.28 13.99 18.15
CA SER A 333 -5.91 13.47 18.01
C SER A 333 -5.84 11.95 18.20
N GLU A 334 -6.64 11.39 19.12
CA GLU A 334 -6.73 9.95 19.37
C GLU A 334 -7.43 9.19 18.21
N LYS A 335 -8.51 9.76 17.66
CA LYS A 335 -9.20 9.19 16.50
C LYS A 335 -8.33 9.24 15.24
N GLU A 336 -7.66 10.35 15.00
CA GLU A 336 -6.74 10.56 13.88
C GLU A 336 -5.59 9.53 13.93
N GLU A 337 -5.02 9.30 15.12
CA GLU A 337 -3.97 8.29 15.31
C GLU A 337 -4.51 6.87 15.04
N LEU A 338 -5.71 6.57 15.53
CA LEU A 338 -6.31 5.25 15.38
C LEU A 338 -6.66 4.93 13.94
N LEU A 339 -7.24 5.88 13.20
CA LEU A 339 -7.79 5.64 11.86
C LEU A 339 -6.77 5.97 10.77
N PHE A 340 -6.18 7.16 10.79
CA PHE A 340 -5.33 7.64 9.71
C PHE A 340 -3.89 7.15 9.83
N LEU A 341 -3.23 7.38 10.98
CA LEU A 341 -1.81 6.99 11.14
C LEU A 341 -1.63 5.48 11.00
N ASN A 342 -2.51 4.69 11.62
CA ASN A 342 -2.45 3.23 11.49
C ASN A 342 -2.67 2.77 10.04
N GLU A 343 -3.52 3.44 9.27
CA GLU A 343 -3.69 3.09 7.85
C GLU A 343 -2.43 3.39 7.03
N ILE A 344 -1.76 4.52 7.27
CA ILE A 344 -0.45 4.83 6.67
C ILE A 344 0.55 3.71 6.98
N HIS A 345 0.59 3.24 8.23
CA HIS A 345 1.45 2.14 8.63
C HIS A 345 1.16 0.83 7.91
N GLU A 346 -0.11 0.53 7.64
CA GLU A 346 -0.56 -0.69 6.97
C GLU A 346 -0.34 -0.62 5.46
N LEU A 347 -0.36 0.58 4.87
CA LEU A 347 0.05 0.81 3.48
C LEU A 347 1.56 0.65 3.32
N ILE A 348 2.38 1.15 4.25
CA ILE A 348 3.84 0.92 4.25
C ILE A 348 4.15 -0.58 4.31
N ALA A 349 3.49 -1.32 5.20
CA ALA A 349 3.67 -2.76 5.27
C ALA A 349 3.23 -3.46 3.97
N TYR A 350 2.17 -2.98 3.31
CA TYR A 350 1.71 -3.53 2.04
C TYR A 350 2.71 -3.26 0.91
N CYS A 351 3.39 -2.11 0.92
CA CYS A 351 4.53 -1.84 0.04
C CYS A 351 5.64 -2.88 0.24
N HIS A 352 5.95 -3.27 1.47
CA HIS A 352 6.95 -4.31 1.75
C HIS A 352 6.54 -5.66 1.17
N ALA A 353 5.28 -6.07 1.36
CA ALA A 353 4.76 -7.30 0.76
C ALA A 353 4.87 -7.29 -0.78
N ALA A 354 4.54 -6.16 -1.43
CA ALA A 354 4.68 -6.01 -2.88
C ALA A 354 6.15 -6.08 -3.33
N LYS A 355 7.07 -5.46 -2.58
CA LYS A 355 8.51 -5.56 -2.84
C LYS A 355 9.03 -6.98 -2.72
N ASP A 356 8.56 -7.74 -1.75
CA ASP A 356 9.00 -9.12 -1.54
C ASP A 356 8.54 -10.05 -2.68
N VAL A 357 7.33 -9.85 -3.21
CA VAL A 357 6.86 -10.55 -4.42
C VAL A 357 7.71 -10.18 -5.65
N LEU A 358 8.03 -8.88 -5.83
CA LEU A 358 8.92 -8.44 -6.92
C LEU A 358 10.34 -9.03 -6.80
N LYS A 359 10.86 -9.17 -5.57
CA LYS A 359 12.14 -9.86 -5.32
C LYS A 359 12.05 -11.35 -5.63
N ALA A 360 10.95 -12.02 -5.24
CA ALA A 360 10.74 -13.43 -5.53
C ALA A 360 10.66 -13.69 -7.04
N ARG A 361 10.06 -12.77 -7.79
CA ARG A 361 10.04 -12.77 -9.26
C ARG A 361 11.46 -12.70 -9.83
N ASP A 362 12.26 -11.74 -9.36
CA ASP A 362 13.64 -11.59 -9.83
C ASP A 362 14.50 -12.80 -9.49
N GLN A 363 14.27 -13.44 -8.34
CA GLN A 363 14.96 -14.67 -7.98
C GLN A 363 14.66 -15.80 -8.97
N LYS A 364 13.38 -16.01 -9.33
CA LYS A 364 13.02 -17.01 -10.34
C LYS A 364 13.65 -16.74 -11.70
N GLN A 365 13.75 -15.47 -12.09
CA GLN A 365 14.41 -15.08 -13.33
C GLN A 365 15.92 -15.34 -13.27
N LEU A 366 16.58 -15.09 -12.13
CA LEU A 366 17.99 -15.42 -11.92
C LEU A 366 18.24 -16.93 -11.98
N ASP A 367 17.38 -17.73 -11.37
CA ASP A 367 17.48 -19.19 -11.37
C ASP A 367 17.40 -19.74 -12.82
N PHE A 368 16.48 -19.21 -13.63
CA PHE A 368 16.38 -19.52 -15.06
C PHE A 368 17.64 -19.13 -15.86
N GLU A 369 18.17 -17.93 -15.64
CA GLU A 369 19.38 -17.44 -16.31
C GLU A 369 20.62 -18.27 -15.94
N GLU A 370 20.71 -18.71 -14.68
CA GLU A 370 21.78 -19.56 -14.20
C GLU A 370 21.71 -20.98 -14.78
N LEU A 371 20.53 -21.60 -14.80
CA LEU A 371 20.34 -22.92 -15.43
C LEU A 371 20.66 -22.88 -16.93
N SER A 372 20.23 -21.83 -17.63
CA SER A 372 20.55 -21.61 -19.04
C SER A 372 22.07 -21.51 -19.25
N ARG A 373 22.79 -20.83 -18.35
CA ARG A 373 24.25 -20.73 -18.38
C ARG A 373 24.92 -22.10 -18.15
N TYR A 374 24.40 -22.92 -17.24
CA TYR A 374 24.94 -24.27 -17.03
C TYR A 374 24.72 -25.18 -18.24
N LEU A 375 23.58 -25.04 -18.91
CA LEU A 375 23.31 -25.73 -20.17
C LEU A 375 24.33 -25.30 -21.25
N ASP A 376 24.54 -24.00 -21.45
CA ASP A 376 25.52 -23.48 -22.41
C ASP A 376 26.94 -24.00 -22.12
N GLN A 377 27.34 -24.05 -20.84
CA GLN A 377 28.63 -24.62 -20.43
C GLN A 377 28.74 -26.12 -20.73
N ALA A 378 27.68 -26.89 -20.49
CA ALA A 378 27.65 -28.32 -20.77
C ALA A 378 27.72 -28.60 -22.29
N VAL A 379 26.99 -27.82 -23.09
CA VAL A 379 27.04 -27.88 -24.57
C VAL A 379 28.45 -27.56 -25.06
N LEU A 380 29.08 -26.52 -24.51
CA LEU A 380 30.44 -26.13 -24.89
C LEU A 380 31.49 -27.18 -24.48
N GLU A 381 31.32 -27.86 -23.34
CA GLU A 381 32.18 -29.00 -22.96
C GLU A 381 31.98 -30.19 -23.92
N LYS A 382 30.74 -30.47 -24.32
CA LYS A 382 30.44 -31.49 -25.35
C LYS A 382 31.13 -31.15 -26.67
N GLU A 383 31.05 -29.91 -27.14
CA GLU A 383 31.72 -29.48 -28.38
C GLU A 383 33.26 -29.61 -28.28
N ARG A 384 33.85 -29.21 -27.15
CA ARG A 384 35.30 -29.37 -26.90
C ARG A 384 35.74 -30.83 -26.92
N THR A 385 34.94 -31.73 -26.36
CA THR A 385 35.25 -33.17 -26.36
C THR A 385 35.03 -33.80 -27.73
N LEU A 386 34.03 -33.36 -28.48
CA LEU A 386 33.70 -33.87 -29.82
C LEU A 386 34.71 -33.39 -30.86
N HIS A 387 35.07 -32.10 -30.81
CA HIS A 387 36.08 -31.45 -31.63
C HIS A 387 37.20 -30.86 -30.75
N PRO A 388 38.18 -31.68 -30.32
CA PRO A 388 39.40 -31.14 -29.73
C PRO A 388 40.06 -30.29 -30.82
N ARG A 389 39.93 -28.97 -30.74
CA ARG A 389 40.69 -28.11 -31.64
C ARG A 389 42.16 -28.29 -31.29
N PHE A 390 42.97 -28.71 -32.25
CA PHE A 390 44.42 -28.50 -32.24
C PHE A 390 44.65 -26.99 -32.18
N SER A 391 44.71 -26.42 -30.98
CA SER A 391 45.12 -25.04 -30.75
C SER A 391 46.37 -25.06 -29.89
N ASP A 392 47.40 -24.44 -30.45
CA ASP A 392 48.83 -24.60 -30.24
C ASP A 392 49.37 -24.01 -28.91
N ARG A 393 48.54 -23.80 -27.88
CA ARG A 393 48.99 -23.29 -26.58
C ARG A 393 48.08 -23.73 -25.42
N GLY A 394 48.60 -24.60 -24.57
CA GLY A 394 48.25 -24.60 -23.14
C GLY A 394 47.72 -25.91 -22.58
N ASN A 395 48.61 -26.87 -22.30
CA ASN A 395 48.82 -27.54 -21.00
C ASN A 395 49.61 -28.82 -21.24
N ILE A 396 50.92 -28.76 -21.00
CA ILE A 396 51.83 -29.90 -21.14
C ILE A 396 51.43 -31.05 -20.19
N THR A 397 50.79 -30.74 -19.07
CA THR A 397 50.23 -31.70 -18.11
C THR A 397 49.13 -32.58 -18.69
N GLU A 398 48.28 -32.06 -19.57
CA GLU A 398 47.18 -32.81 -20.19
C GLU A 398 47.71 -33.72 -21.31
N TYR A 399 48.67 -33.23 -22.09
CA TYR A 399 49.38 -34.02 -23.10
C TYR A 399 50.23 -35.17 -22.50
N VAL A 400 50.86 -34.94 -21.35
CA VAL A 400 51.64 -35.96 -20.64
C VAL A 400 50.72 -36.99 -19.99
N ALA A 401 49.57 -36.58 -19.44
CA ALA A 401 48.54 -37.49 -18.95
C ALA A 401 47.96 -38.34 -20.11
N ASP A 402 47.72 -37.73 -21.28
CA ASP A 402 47.24 -38.42 -22.48
C ASP A 402 48.22 -39.48 -22.98
N LYS A 403 49.52 -39.15 -23.07
CA LYS A 403 50.57 -40.12 -23.45
C LYS A 403 50.81 -41.23 -22.42
N ILE A 404 50.71 -40.92 -21.13
CA ILE A 404 50.86 -41.93 -20.06
C ILE A 404 49.67 -42.89 -20.03
N ASN A 405 48.46 -42.40 -20.33
CA ASN A 405 47.26 -43.23 -20.42
C ASN A 405 47.23 -44.08 -21.71
N GLU A 406 47.79 -43.58 -22.82
CA GLU A 406 47.96 -44.31 -24.08
C GLU A 406 48.82 -45.58 -23.91
N VAL A 407 49.83 -45.55 -23.03
CA VAL A 407 50.70 -46.69 -22.70
C VAL A 407 50.01 -47.73 -21.80
N ARG A 408 48.90 -47.38 -21.14
CA ARG A 408 48.17 -48.29 -20.21
C ARG A 408 47.10 -49.17 -20.86
N GLY A 409 46.84 -49.03 -22.17
CA GLY A 409 45.94 -49.95 -22.91
C GLY A 409 44.46 -49.90 -22.53
N ILE A 410 44.03 -48.91 -21.74
CA ILE A 410 42.62 -48.68 -21.41
C ILE A 410 42.01 -47.83 -22.54
N SER A 411 40.89 -48.25 -23.09
CA SER A 411 40.27 -47.71 -24.32
C SER A 411 39.90 -46.21 -24.23
N MET A 412 40.82 -45.32 -24.62
CA MET A 412 40.61 -43.86 -24.75
C MET A 412 39.34 -43.50 -25.53
N GLN A 413 39.05 -44.29 -26.58
CA GLN A 413 37.84 -44.15 -27.39
C GLN A 413 36.56 -44.48 -26.60
N GLN A 414 36.62 -45.46 -25.70
CA GLN A 414 35.49 -45.86 -24.86
C GLN A 414 35.28 -44.86 -23.73
N ALA A 415 36.35 -44.37 -23.10
CA ALA A 415 36.27 -43.30 -22.10
C ALA A 415 35.72 -41.99 -22.68
N LYS A 416 36.13 -41.63 -23.90
CA LYS A 416 35.57 -40.49 -24.64
C LYS A 416 34.09 -40.69 -24.96
N ARG A 417 33.71 -41.87 -25.46
CA ARG A 417 32.30 -42.21 -25.73
C ARG A 417 31.46 -42.18 -24.46
N GLU A 418 31.99 -42.67 -23.34
CA GLU A 418 31.29 -42.66 -22.07
C GLU A 418 31.14 -41.23 -21.52
N LYS A 419 32.18 -40.38 -21.63
CA LYS A 419 32.10 -38.96 -21.26
C LYS A 419 31.08 -38.22 -22.13
N LEU A 420 31.08 -38.45 -23.45
CA LEU A 420 30.10 -37.87 -24.36
C LEU A 420 28.67 -38.32 -24.01
N ALA A 421 28.45 -39.62 -23.77
CA ALA A 421 27.14 -40.14 -23.39
C ALA A 421 26.65 -39.63 -22.02
N ARG A 422 27.57 -39.32 -21.09
CA ARG A 422 27.23 -38.64 -19.82
C ARG A 422 26.88 -37.17 -20.04
N LEU A 423 27.64 -36.47 -20.87
CA LEU A 423 27.38 -35.06 -21.21
C LEU A 423 26.06 -34.91 -21.99
N GLU A 424 25.75 -35.84 -22.89
CA GLU A 424 24.48 -35.87 -23.62
C GLU A 424 23.29 -36.03 -22.69
N ARG A 425 23.32 -37.02 -21.79
CA ARG A 425 22.26 -37.16 -20.78
C ARG A 425 22.11 -35.93 -19.90
N LYS A 426 23.23 -35.34 -19.47
CA LYS A 426 23.22 -34.11 -18.67
C LYS A 426 22.64 -32.92 -19.45
N ILE A 427 22.94 -32.80 -20.73
CA ILE A 427 22.37 -31.75 -21.60
C ILE A 427 20.87 -31.97 -21.75
N ASP A 428 20.41 -33.19 -22.00
CA ASP A 428 18.98 -33.49 -22.13
C ASP A 428 18.22 -33.18 -20.82
N GLU A 429 18.79 -33.57 -19.67
CA GLU A 429 18.25 -33.25 -18.34
C GLU A 429 18.19 -31.72 -18.10
N LEU A 430 19.29 -31.01 -18.39
CA LEU A 430 19.36 -29.56 -18.25
C LEU A 430 18.42 -28.83 -19.22
N GLN A 431 18.24 -29.32 -20.45
CA GLN A 431 17.32 -28.74 -21.42
C GLN A 431 15.87 -28.83 -20.94
N ASN A 432 15.46 -29.99 -20.43
CA ASN A 432 14.14 -30.17 -19.86
C ASN A 432 13.92 -29.26 -18.64
N GLU A 433 14.93 -29.12 -17.79
CA GLU A 433 14.85 -28.28 -16.59
C GLU A 433 14.84 -26.78 -16.91
N VAL A 434 15.60 -26.34 -17.92
CA VAL A 434 15.56 -24.97 -18.44
C VAL A 434 14.19 -24.65 -19.03
N LEU A 435 13.58 -25.57 -19.79
CA LEU A 435 12.25 -25.38 -20.36
C LEU A 435 11.19 -25.24 -19.24
N ARG A 436 11.22 -26.15 -18.25
CA ARG A 436 10.33 -26.09 -17.08
C ARG A 436 10.47 -24.77 -16.33
N THR A 437 11.71 -24.35 -16.03
CA THR A 437 11.97 -23.12 -15.28
C THR A 437 11.64 -21.87 -16.08
N SER A 438 11.81 -21.89 -17.41
CA SER A 438 11.36 -20.83 -18.33
C SER A 438 9.86 -20.62 -18.24
N ASP A 439 9.08 -21.70 -18.34
CA ASP A 439 7.63 -21.65 -18.29
C ASP A 439 7.15 -21.17 -16.90
N GLU A 440 7.74 -21.70 -15.81
CA GLU A 440 7.43 -21.29 -14.44
C GLU A 440 7.79 -19.81 -14.17
N SER A 441 8.89 -19.29 -14.72
CA SER A 441 9.29 -17.89 -14.59
C SER A 441 8.35 -16.97 -15.38
N ALA A 442 7.93 -17.38 -16.58
CA ALA A 442 7.01 -16.64 -17.42
C ALA A 442 5.61 -16.55 -16.80
N GLU A 443 5.07 -17.67 -16.31
CA GLU A 443 3.78 -17.72 -15.62
C GLU A 443 3.80 -16.85 -14.35
N PHE A 444 4.84 -16.99 -13.53
CA PHE A 444 5.00 -16.18 -12.32
C PHE A 444 5.06 -14.68 -12.65
N SER A 445 5.82 -14.31 -13.69
CA SER A 445 5.91 -12.92 -14.14
C SER A 445 4.57 -12.38 -14.61
N SER A 446 3.77 -13.18 -15.34
CA SER A 446 2.43 -12.78 -15.77
C SER A 446 1.51 -12.55 -14.57
N GLN A 447 1.54 -13.43 -13.58
CA GLN A 447 0.73 -13.30 -12.37
C GLN A 447 1.13 -12.06 -11.55
N VAL A 448 2.42 -11.77 -11.40
CA VAL A 448 2.90 -10.58 -10.67
C VAL A 448 2.41 -9.27 -11.31
N VAL A 449 2.23 -9.23 -12.63
CA VAL A 449 1.66 -8.07 -13.32
C VAL A 449 0.20 -7.84 -12.94
N GLU A 450 -0.60 -8.90 -12.88
CA GLU A 450 -2.01 -8.84 -12.47
C GLU A 450 -2.12 -8.42 -11.00
N GLU A 451 -1.30 -9.02 -10.16
CA GLU A 451 -1.20 -8.71 -8.72
C GLU A 451 -0.79 -7.26 -8.47
N PHE A 452 0.17 -6.72 -9.24
CA PHE A 452 0.53 -5.31 -9.17
C PHE A 452 -0.63 -4.39 -9.55
N SER A 453 -1.44 -4.79 -10.54
CA SER A 453 -2.62 -4.03 -10.95
C SER A 453 -3.68 -4.01 -9.84
N LEU A 454 -3.86 -5.14 -9.14
CA LEU A 454 -4.73 -5.24 -7.96
C LEU A 454 -4.19 -4.41 -6.78
N PHE A 455 -2.89 -4.43 -6.54
CA PHE A 455 -2.22 -3.61 -5.54
C PHE A 455 -2.50 -2.12 -5.77
N GLN A 456 -2.37 -1.64 -7.02
CA GLN A 456 -2.62 -0.24 -7.35
C GLN A 456 -4.07 0.18 -7.09
N LYS A 457 -5.05 -0.67 -7.46
CA LYS A 457 -6.47 -0.43 -7.18
C LYS A 457 -6.75 -0.39 -5.68
N THR A 458 -6.22 -1.37 -4.95
CA THR A 458 -6.38 -1.48 -3.48
C THR A 458 -5.79 -0.28 -2.77
N LYS A 459 -4.56 0.12 -3.15
CA LYS A 459 -3.86 1.29 -2.64
C LYS A 459 -4.68 2.58 -2.84
N LEU A 460 -5.25 2.79 -4.03
CA LEU A 460 -6.05 3.99 -4.30
C LEU A 460 -7.32 4.04 -3.44
N LEU A 461 -8.00 2.91 -3.28
CA LEU A 461 -9.18 2.81 -2.44
C LEU A 461 -8.85 3.15 -0.98
N GLU A 462 -7.80 2.54 -0.44
CA GLU A 462 -7.39 2.73 0.96
C GLU A 462 -6.89 4.17 1.19
N LEU A 463 -6.00 4.70 0.34
CA LEU A 463 -5.60 6.11 0.44
C LEU A 463 -6.79 7.08 0.45
N LYS A 464 -7.82 6.82 -0.37
CA LYS A 464 -9.06 7.60 -0.34
C LYS A 464 -9.79 7.46 0.99
N GLN A 465 -9.94 6.24 1.51
CA GLN A 465 -10.59 5.97 2.80
C GLN A 465 -9.85 6.65 3.96
N GLY A 466 -8.52 6.56 4.00
CA GLY A 466 -7.71 7.21 5.04
C GLY A 466 -7.79 8.73 5.00
N LEU A 467 -7.74 9.34 3.82
CA LEU A 467 -7.89 10.79 3.69
C LEU A 467 -9.30 11.26 4.07
N LEU A 468 -10.34 10.48 3.77
CA LEU A 468 -11.70 10.76 4.23
C LEU A 468 -11.79 10.67 5.76
N ALA A 469 -11.25 9.60 6.35
CA ALA A 469 -11.24 9.44 7.81
C ALA A 469 -10.50 10.59 8.52
N TYR A 470 -9.38 11.05 7.94
CA TYR A 470 -8.66 12.23 8.41
C TYR A 470 -9.54 13.49 8.35
N ALA A 471 -10.18 13.75 7.20
CA ALA A 471 -11.05 14.91 7.03
C ALA A 471 -12.26 14.86 7.98
N ASP A 472 -12.91 13.71 8.12
CA ASP A 472 -14.05 13.50 9.02
C ASP A 472 -13.66 13.75 10.48
N CYS A 473 -12.46 13.36 10.91
CA CYS A 473 -11.95 13.66 12.25
C CYS A 473 -11.83 15.16 12.50
N HIS A 474 -11.32 15.92 11.52
CA HIS A 474 -11.19 17.37 11.61
C HIS A 474 -12.55 18.09 11.55
N ILE A 475 -13.46 17.64 10.68
CA ILE A 475 -14.82 18.19 10.58
C ILE A 475 -15.56 18.01 11.92
N ASP A 476 -15.55 16.79 12.48
CA ASP A 476 -16.13 16.49 13.80
C ASP A 476 -15.54 17.38 14.90
N PHE A 477 -14.22 17.61 14.86
CA PHE A 477 -13.53 18.49 15.80
C PHE A 477 -14.00 19.95 15.69
N PHE A 478 -13.98 20.53 14.49
CA PHE A 478 -14.34 21.93 14.30
C PHE A 478 -15.83 22.19 14.57
N GLN A 479 -16.72 21.28 14.18
CA GLN A 479 -18.15 21.38 14.49
C GLN A 479 -18.41 21.41 15.99
N LYS A 480 -17.84 20.46 16.74
CA LYS A 480 -17.92 20.46 18.20
C LYS A 480 -17.26 21.68 18.83
N GLY A 481 -16.16 22.15 18.23
CA GLY A 481 -15.47 23.37 18.64
C GLY A 481 -16.38 24.59 18.54
N MET A 482 -17.06 24.76 17.40
CA MET A 482 -18.04 25.82 17.19
C MET A 482 -19.16 25.75 18.24
N ASP A 483 -19.77 24.58 18.44
CA ASP A 483 -20.84 24.41 19.43
C ASP A 483 -20.39 24.77 20.86
N ILE A 484 -19.13 24.51 21.21
CA ILE A 484 -18.55 24.83 22.52
C ILE A 484 -18.40 26.36 22.66
N TRP A 485 -17.88 27.03 21.63
CA TRP A 485 -17.68 28.48 21.67
C TRP A 485 -18.98 29.27 21.55
N GLU A 486 -19.94 28.82 20.75
CA GLU A 486 -21.26 29.47 20.63
C GLU A 486 -22.03 29.49 21.95
N LYS A 487 -21.89 28.43 22.76
CA LYS A 487 -22.56 28.34 24.07
C LYS A 487 -22.07 29.38 25.08
N ILE A 488 -20.83 29.84 24.97
CA ILE A 488 -20.26 30.81 25.92
C ILE A 488 -20.48 32.27 25.48
N LEU A 489 -20.77 32.52 24.19
CA LEU A 489 -20.94 33.89 23.66
C LEU A 489 -21.96 34.73 24.47
N PRO A 490 -23.18 34.25 24.77
CA PRO A 490 -24.16 35.06 25.51
C PRO A 490 -23.71 35.42 26.93
N VAL A 491 -22.92 34.53 27.55
CA VAL A 491 -22.39 34.71 28.92
C VAL A 491 -21.27 35.76 28.96
N LEU A 492 -20.52 35.91 27.86
CA LEU A 492 -19.50 36.93 27.73
C LEU A 492 -20.13 38.28 27.36
N GLU A 493 -21.12 38.29 26.47
CA GLU A 493 -21.87 39.50 26.09
C GLU A 493 -22.63 40.12 27.27
N SER A 494 -23.10 39.31 28.22
CA SER A 494 -23.73 39.82 29.45
C SER A 494 -22.76 40.59 30.37
N ILE A 495 -21.45 40.36 30.26
CA ILE A 495 -20.44 41.08 31.07
C ILE A 495 -20.37 42.55 30.65
N ASP A 496 -20.48 42.84 29.35
CA ASP A 496 -20.43 44.21 28.83
C ASP A 496 -21.72 44.99 29.17
N SER A 497 -22.85 44.28 29.32
CA SER A 497 -24.13 44.88 29.69
C SER A 497 -24.16 45.36 31.14
N GLU A 498 -23.45 44.70 32.06
CA GLU A 498 -23.37 45.11 33.48
C GLU A 498 -22.53 46.38 33.71
N LYS A 499 -21.68 46.78 32.75
CA LYS A 499 -20.94 48.05 32.82
C LYS A 499 -21.78 49.28 32.43
N GLY A 500 -22.95 49.09 31.80
CA GLY A 500 -23.81 50.18 31.32
C GLY A 500 -24.68 50.86 32.38
N ASP A 501 -24.92 50.21 33.53
CA ASP A 501 -25.83 50.72 34.56
C ASP A 501 -25.11 51.38 35.75
N GLY A 502 -23.78 51.52 35.69
CA GLY A 502 -22.93 52.04 36.77
C GLY A 502 -22.60 53.54 36.72
N GLU A 503 -22.87 54.23 35.60
CA GLU A 503 -22.73 55.69 35.49
C GLU A 503 -24.09 56.28 35.10
N VAL A 504 -24.90 56.62 36.11
CA VAL A 504 -25.66 57.88 36.28
C VAL A 504 -26.54 57.67 37.51
N THR A 505 -26.06 58.06 38.68
CA THR A 505 -26.94 58.63 39.71
C THR A 505 -26.13 59.46 40.72
N MET A 506 -26.17 60.77 40.46
CA MET A 506 -25.79 61.95 41.27
C MET A 506 -24.32 62.20 41.60
#